data_AF-A0A7W3LNJ4-F1
#
_entry.id   AF-A0A7W3LNJ4-F1
#
_cell.length_a   1.000
_cell.length_b   1.000
_cell.length_c   1.000
_cell.angle_alpha   90.00
_cell.angle_beta   90.00
_cell.angle_gamma   90.00
#
_symmetry.space_group_name_H-M   'P 1'
#
loop_
_entity.id
_entity.type
_entity.pdbx_description
1 polymer ?
#
loop_
_entity_poly.entity_id
_entity_poly.type
_entity_poly.pdbx_seq_one_letter_code
_entity_poly.pdbx_strand_id
1 'polypeptide(L)'
;MDYSVFCQGLLEPRRERLGDVRDALAGGDGPGAVWRALVGDEPWRRFLHFVACPRCRGGGTVGGYDSDMEWEEDAWTCGECRATGVRPGALVDGVPDERHVVALASAPGAVRRAEELAWRFAAELEPWGVPSPERLVWRVGGRVYEAGVPHDLAFALRELFTRHWAEELAGFRDGIGVALPWGTKDSCYSEAHRQAEMHAGWEAAARLGLRVPDEITVFGRPVGFAAGGASFGDLANPYASLLEIWRVGFALDDVAEGVVSLYARPPR
;
A
#
# COMPACT_ATOMS: atom_id res chain seq x y z
N MET A 1 6.64 16.96 6.82
CA MET A 1 5.94 16.86 5.52
C MET A 1 4.48 17.31 5.74
N ASP A 2 3.86 18.05 4.83
CA ASP A 2 2.43 18.40 4.95
C ASP A 2 1.57 17.21 4.49
N TYR A 3 0.74 16.68 5.41
CA TYR A 3 -0.16 15.53 5.18
C TYR A 3 -1.61 15.96 4.88
N SER A 4 -1.88 17.27 4.79
CA SER A 4 -3.22 17.77 4.42
C SER A 4 -3.63 17.38 3.00
N VAL A 5 -2.67 16.99 2.15
CA VAL A 5 -2.91 16.49 0.79
C VAL A 5 -3.62 15.13 0.75
N PHE A 6 -3.68 14.38 1.86
CA PHE A 6 -4.34 13.08 1.91
C PHE A 6 -5.88 13.15 2.05
N CYS A 7 -6.46 14.36 1.98
CA CYS A 7 -7.86 14.62 2.36
C CYS A 7 -8.93 14.43 1.26
N GLN A 8 -8.61 14.01 0.04
CA GLN A 8 -9.61 13.92 -1.04
C GLN A 8 -9.14 13.06 -2.22
N GLY A 9 -9.61 11.81 -2.29
CA GLY A 9 -9.63 11.06 -3.56
C GLY A 9 -8.28 10.85 -4.25
N LEU A 10 -7.21 10.67 -3.48
CA LEU A 10 -5.80 10.63 -3.91
C LEU A 10 -5.41 9.59 -4.97
N LEU A 11 -6.33 8.79 -5.50
CA LEU A 11 -5.99 7.75 -6.46
C LEU A 11 -6.39 8.04 -7.89
N GLU A 12 -6.78 9.27 -8.18
CA GLU A 12 -6.93 9.66 -9.57
C GLU A 12 -5.64 10.37 -9.94
N PRO A 13 -4.66 9.66 -10.54
CA PRO A 13 -3.53 10.36 -11.12
C PRO A 13 -4.09 11.41 -12.09
N ARG A 14 -3.43 12.57 -12.19
CA ARG A 14 -3.84 13.59 -13.16
C ARG A 14 -3.86 12.95 -14.54
N ARG A 15 -5.05 12.73 -15.09
CA ARG A 15 -5.23 12.03 -16.35
C ARG A 15 -4.73 12.92 -17.47
N GLU A 16 -3.68 12.49 -18.15
CA GLU A 16 -3.09 13.23 -19.26
C GLU A 16 -3.75 12.86 -20.60
N ARG A 17 -4.25 11.62 -20.74
CA ARG A 17 -4.62 11.04 -22.05
C ARG A 17 -5.82 10.08 -22.06
N LEU A 18 -6.77 10.20 -21.13
CA LEU A 18 -7.86 9.21 -21.02
C LEU A 18 -8.73 9.09 -22.29
N GLY A 19 -8.97 10.21 -22.98
CA GLY A 19 -9.70 10.21 -24.26
C GLY A 19 -8.98 9.37 -25.31
N ASP A 20 -7.71 9.69 -25.56
CA ASP A 20 -6.85 8.99 -26.51
C ASP A 20 -6.74 7.47 -26.23
N VAL A 21 -6.68 7.08 -24.94
CA VAL A 21 -6.63 5.66 -24.54
C VAL A 21 -7.94 4.93 -24.87
N ARG A 22 -9.09 5.56 -24.61
CA ARG A 22 -10.41 4.97 -24.92
C ARG A 22 -10.62 4.87 -26.43
N ASP A 23 -10.21 5.89 -27.17
CA ASP A 23 -10.31 5.92 -28.63
C ASP A 23 -9.42 4.86 -29.28
N ALA A 24 -8.20 4.64 -28.75
CA ALA A 24 -7.31 3.58 -29.21
C ALA A 24 -7.91 2.17 -28.99
N LEU A 25 -8.48 1.92 -27.80
CA LEU A 25 -9.18 0.67 -27.50
C LEU A 25 -10.41 0.47 -28.41
N ALA A 26 -11.18 1.53 -28.66
CA ALA A 26 -12.34 1.50 -29.56
C ALA A 26 -11.95 1.28 -31.03
N GLY A 27 -10.75 1.71 -31.44
CA GLY A 27 -10.17 1.49 -32.77
C GLY A 27 -9.77 0.04 -33.07
N GLY A 28 -9.87 -0.87 -32.08
CA GLY A 28 -9.60 -2.30 -32.24
C GLY A 28 -8.18 -2.72 -31.83
N ASP A 29 -7.36 -1.79 -31.32
CA ASP A 29 -6.08 -2.15 -30.71
C ASP A 29 -6.33 -2.90 -29.40
N GLY A 30 -5.84 -4.14 -29.30
CA GLY A 30 -5.99 -4.93 -28.08
C GLY A 30 -5.29 -4.27 -26.88
N PRO A 31 -5.77 -4.49 -25.63
CA PRO A 31 -5.22 -3.85 -24.42
C PRO A 31 -3.69 -3.94 -24.28
N GLY A 32 -3.09 -5.09 -24.59
CA GLY A 32 -1.64 -5.26 -24.55
C GLY A 32 -0.88 -4.42 -25.60
N ALA A 33 -1.48 -4.11 -26.75
CA ALA A 33 -0.85 -3.24 -27.75
C ALA A 33 -0.85 -1.78 -27.28
N VAL A 34 -1.99 -1.30 -26.78
CA VAL A 34 -2.15 0.06 -26.23
C VAL A 34 -1.19 0.27 -25.04
N TRP A 35 -1.11 -0.71 -24.13
CA TRP A 35 -0.20 -0.66 -23.00
C TRP A 35 1.27 -0.51 -23.42
N ARG A 36 1.73 -1.36 -24.34
CA ARG A 36 3.11 -1.36 -24.82
C ARG A 36 3.52 -0.04 -25.45
N ALA A 37 2.62 0.57 -26.22
CA ALA A 37 2.86 1.86 -26.85
C ALA A 37 3.03 3.00 -25.82
N LEU A 38 2.36 2.91 -24.66
CA LEU A 38 2.31 4.00 -23.68
C LEU A 38 3.34 3.87 -22.56
N VAL A 39 3.52 2.67 -22.02
CA VAL A 39 4.35 2.44 -20.82
C VAL A 39 5.56 1.57 -21.12
N GLY A 40 5.53 0.80 -22.22
CA GLY A 40 6.55 -0.20 -22.57
C GLY A 40 6.30 -1.56 -21.89
N ASP A 41 6.94 -2.60 -22.41
CA ASP A 41 6.98 -3.92 -21.78
C ASP A 41 8.12 -3.98 -20.76
N GLU A 42 7.82 -4.54 -19.59
CA GLU A 42 8.84 -4.85 -18.59
C GLU A 42 8.67 -6.29 -18.09
N PRO A 43 9.73 -7.11 -18.06
CA PRO A 43 9.62 -8.53 -17.76
C PRO A 43 9.23 -8.82 -16.31
N TRP A 44 9.37 -7.88 -15.38
CA TRP A 44 8.95 -7.98 -13.98
C TRP A 44 7.49 -7.56 -13.74
N ARG A 45 6.84 -6.91 -14.71
CA ARG A 45 5.48 -6.36 -14.55
C ARG A 45 4.43 -7.43 -14.83
N ARG A 46 3.47 -7.56 -13.92
CA ARG A 46 2.33 -8.48 -14.02
C ARG A 46 1.03 -7.76 -13.67
N PHE A 47 -0.10 -8.35 -14.06
CA PHE A 47 -1.44 -7.80 -13.87
C PHE A 47 -2.34 -8.85 -13.23
N LEU A 48 -3.00 -8.49 -12.14
CA LEU A 48 -3.98 -9.33 -11.46
C LEU A 48 -5.36 -9.06 -12.05
N HIS A 49 -5.89 -10.04 -12.77
CA HIS A 49 -7.20 -9.94 -13.41
C HIS A 49 -8.31 -10.06 -12.38
N PHE A 50 -9.16 -9.03 -12.31
CA PHE A 50 -10.24 -9.00 -11.34
C PHE A 50 -11.25 -10.10 -11.61
N VAL A 51 -11.30 -11.08 -10.70
CA VAL A 51 -12.35 -12.11 -10.63
C VAL A 51 -13.14 -11.89 -9.36
N ALA A 52 -14.37 -11.40 -9.50
CA ALA A 52 -15.25 -11.14 -8.38
C ALA A 52 -15.38 -12.40 -7.51
N CYS A 53 -15.09 -12.28 -6.22
CA CYS A 53 -15.36 -13.36 -5.28
C CYS A 53 -16.87 -13.64 -5.27
N PRO A 54 -17.34 -14.88 -5.51
CA PRO A 54 -18.77 -15.18 -5.56
C PRO A 54 -19.47 -14.98 -4.21
N ARG A 55 -18.70 -15.03 -3.11
CA ARG A 55 -19.19 -14.90 -1.73
C ARG A 55 -19.36 -13.45 -1.30
N CYS A 56 -18.32 -12.63 -1.42
CA CYS A 56 -18.35 -11.23 -0.96
C CYS A 56 -18.70 -10.23 -2.08
N ARG A 57 -18.58 -10.65 -3.35
CA ARG A 57 -18.84 -9.82 -4.56
C ARG A 57 -18.07 -8.49 -4.58
N GLY A 58 -16.89 -8.46 -3.97
CA GLY A 58 -16.09 -7.23 -3.81
C GLY A 58 -16.66 -6.23 -2.79
N GLY A 59 -17.80 -6.53 -2.18
CA GLY A 59 -18.33 -5.86 -1.00
C GLY A 59 -18.10 -6.70 0.25
N GLY A 60 -18.68 -6.29 1.37
CA GLY A 60 -18.90 -7.21 2.49
C GLY A 60 -19.65 -6.56 3.62
N THR A 61 -19.87 -7.38 4.63
CA THR A 61 -20.54 -7.06 5.88
C THR A 61 -19.60 -7.35 7.05
N VAL A 62 -19.98 -6.78 8.18
CA VAL A 62 -19.19 -6.26 9.29
C VAL A 62 -19.12 -7.38 10.35
N GLY A 63 -17.93 -7.85 10.76
CA GLY A 63 -17.72 -8.87 11.79
C GLY A 63 -16.59 -9.89 11.48
N GLY A 64 -15.55 -9.93 12.31
CA GLY A 64 -14.42 -10.89 12.20
C GLY A 64 -13.63 -11.03 13.50
N TYR A 65 -12.84 -12.10 13.61
CA TYR A 65 -11.89 -12.26 14.72
C TYR A 65 -10.54 -11.67 14.29
N ASP A 66 -9.96 -10.82 15.12
CA ASP A 66 -8.61 -10.29 14.91
C ASP A 66 -7.52 -11.31 15.30
N SER A 67 -6.25 -10.90 15.22
CA SER A 67 -5.10 -11.72 15.62
C SER A 67 -5.08 -12.06 17.12
N ASP A 68 -5.85 -11.33 17.94
CA ASP A 68 -6.01 -11.53 19.37
C ASP A 68 -7.25 -12.40 19.70
N MET A 69 -7.91 -12.95 18.68
CA MET A 69 -9.16 -13.71 18.79
C MET A 69 -10.31 -12.90 19.40
N GLU A 70 -10.24 -11.57 19.34
CA GLU A 70 -11.32 -10.68 19.73
C GLU A 70 -12.24 -10.46 18.52
N TRP A 71 -13.55 -10.56 18.78
CA TRP A 71 -14.56 -10.30 17.76
C TRP A 71 -14.64 -8.78 17.54
N GLU A 72 -14.08 -8.33 16.43
CA GLU A 72 -14.31 -6.98 15.95
C GLU A 72 -15.61 -6.96 15.15
N GLU A 73 -16.64 -6.35 15.73
CA GLU A 73 -17.93 -6.16 15.06
C GLU A 73 -17.76 -5.48 13.71
N ASP A 74 -16.69 -4.68 13.52
CA ASP A 74 -16.40 -3.90 12.33
C ASP A 74 -15.47 -4.53 11.27
N ALA A 75 -14.82 -5.66 11.57
CA ALA A 75 -13.82 -6.25 10.68
C ALA A 75 -14.45 -6.99 9.49
N TRP A 76 -14.04 -6.64 8.27
CA TRP A 76 -14.38 -7.42 7.09
C TRP A 76 -13.47 -8.64 7.04
N THR A 77 -14.01 -9.86 6.92
CA THR A 77 -13.20 -11.06 6.61
C THR A 77 -13.91 -11.99 5.62
N CYS A 78 -13.16 -12.55 4.68
CA CYS A 78 -13.64 -13.57 3.76
C CYS A 78 -12.53 -14.60 3.60
N GLY A 79 -12.69 -15.77 4.23
CA GLY A 79 -11.71 -16.86 4.10
C GLY A 79 -11.50 -17.33 2.66
N GLU A 80 -12.46 -17.04 1.76
CA GLU A 80 -12.33 -17.36 0.34
C GLU A 80 -11.43 -16.38 -0.41
N CYS A 81 -11.55 -15.05 -0.22
CA CYS A 81 -10.78 -14.06 -1.00
C CYS A 81 -9.81 -13.21 -0.18
N ARG A 82 -9.66 -13.51 1.11
CA ARG A 82 -8.73 -12.85 2.04
C ARG A 82 -8.76 -11.32 1.95
N ALA A 83 -9.93 -10.70 1.97
CA ALA A 83 -10.06 -9.23 1.97
C ALA A 83 -9.78 -8.49 0.68
N THR A 84 -9.31 -9.17 -0.35
CA THR A 84 -9.05 -8.53 -1.64
C THR A 84 -10.34 -8.25 -2.44
N GLY A 85 -11.41 -9.02 -2.18
CA GLY A 85 -12.58 -9.07 -3.06
C GLY A 85 -12.35 -9.84 -4.37
N VAL A 86 -11.15 -10.42 -4.54
CA VAL A 86 -10.69 -11.17 -5.71
C VAL A 86 -10.43 -12.62 -5.33
N ARG A 87 -10.87 -13.58 -6.14
CA ARG A 87 -10.68 -15.01 -5.85
C ARG A 87 -9.17 -15.38 -5.81
N PRO A 88 -8.68 -16.25 -4.89
CA PRO A 88 -7.26 -16.64 -4.78
C PRO A 88 -6.67 -17.37 -6.00
N GLY A 89 -7.48 -17.75 -6.98
CA GLY A 89 -7.04 -18.32 -8.25
C GLY A 89 -7.21 -17.36 -9.43
N ALA A 90 -7.38 -16.07 -9.16
CA ALA A 90 -7.39 -15.06 -10.21
C ALA A 90 -6.06 -15.05 -10.96
N LEU A 91 -6.15 -14.85 -12.28
CA LEU A 91 -4.99 -14.92 -13.16
C LEU A 91 -4.05 -13.75 -12.89
N VAL A 92 -2.74 -14.05 -12.82
CA VAL A 92 -1.66 -13.07 -12.75
C VAL A 92 -0.71 -13.35 -13.91
N ASP A 93 -0.67 -12.47 -14.90
CA ASP A 93 0.20 -12.64 -16.07
C ASP A 93 0.73 -11.29 -16.60
N GLY A 94 1.46 -11.32 -17.73
CA GLY A 94 2.10 -10.14 -18.31
C GLY A 94 1.20 -9.30 -19.22
N VAL A 95 -0.07 -9.68 -19.41
CA VAL A 95 -0.98 -9.05 -20.38
C VAL A 95 -2.04 -8.27 -19.62
N PRO A 96 -2.08 -6.93 -19.72
CA PRO A 96 -3.15 -6.16 -19.09
C PRO A 96 -4.49 -6.41 -19.80
N ASP A 97 -5.58 -6.35 -19.05
CA ASP A 97 -6.92 -6.21 -19.62
C ASP A 97 -7.32 -4.72 -19.77
N GLU A 98 -8.49 -4.47 -20.36
CA GLU A 98 -9.02 -3.12 -20.56
C GLU A 98 -9.09 -2.30 -19.26
N ARG A 99 -9.41 -2.92 -18.12
CA ARG A 99 -9.51 -2.20 -16.83
C ARG A 99 -8.15 -1.68 -16.39
N HIS A 100 -7.10 -2.48 -16.57
CA HIS A 100 -5.73 -2.06 -16.32
C HIS A 100 -5.34 -0.88 -17.23
N VAL A 101 -5.58 -1.01 -18.53
CA VAL A 101 -5.23 0.05 -19.50
C VAL A 101 -5.93 1.36 -19.16
N VAL A 102 -7.24 1.34 -18.90
CA VAL A 102 -7.98 2.57 -18.61
C VAL A 102 -7.56 3.19 -17.27
N ALA A 103 -7.32 2.37 -16.23
CA ALA A 103 -6.93 2.87 -14.91
C ALA A 103 -5.49 3.40 -14.88
N LEU A 104 -4.56 2.73 -15.54
CA LEU A 104 -3.12 2.97 -15.43
C LEU A 104 -2.57 3.83 -16.58
N ALA A 105 -2.94 3.50 -17.82
CA ALA A 105 -2.30 4.08 -19.01
C ALA A 105 -2.71 5.54 -19.27
N SER A 106 -3.72 6.04 -18.55
CA SER A 106 -4.12 7.46 -18.61
C SER A 106 -3.12 8.41 -17.91
N ALA A 107 -2.14 7.88 -17.17
CA ALA A 107 -1.07 8.62 -16.52
C ALA A 107 0.26 7.81 -16.51
N PRO A 108 0.90 7.59 -17.68
CA PRO A 108 2.03 6.68 -17.82
C PRO A 108 3.27 7.11 -17.02
N GLY A 109 3.51 8.42 -16.87
CA GLY A 109 4.59 8.94 -16.03
C GLY A 109 4.38 8.64 -14.53
N ALA A 110 3.13 8.71 -14.06
CA ALA A 110 2.78 8.37 -12.69
C ALA A 110 2.92 6.87 -12.42
N VAL A 111 2.56 6.01 -13.39
CA VAL A 111 2.75 4.55 -13.30
C VAL A 111 4.23 4.22 -13.09
N ARG A 112 5.11 4.73 -13.95
CA ARG A 112 6.57 4.46 -13.83
C ARG A 112 7.11 4.94 -12.49
N ARG A 113 6.71 6.14 -12.06
CA ARG A 113 7.11 6.67 -10.76
C ARG A 113 6.62 5.80 -9.59
N ALA A 114 5.39 5.29 -9.66
CA ALA A 114 4.86 4.39 -8.65
C ALA A 114 5.61 3.06 -8.60
N GLU A 115 5.99 2.50 -9.75
CA GLU A 115 6.80 1.27 -9.82
C GLU A 115 8.19 1.47 -9.22
N GLU A 116 8.88 2.56 -9.58
CA GLU A 116 10.17 2.93 -8.96
C GLU A 116 10.06 3.04 -7.44
N LEU A 117 9.00 3.69 -6.96
CA LEU A 117 8.74 3.85 -5.52
C LEU A 117 8.39 2.52 -4.85
N ALA A 118 7.70 1.61 -5.52
CA ALA A 118 7.40 0.27 -5.02
C ALA A 118 8.68 -0.55 -4.83
N TRP A 119 9.59 -0.52 -5.81
CA TRP A 119 10.90 -1.18 -5.70
C TRP A 119 11.74 -0.57 -4.60
N ARG A 120 11.78 0.77 -4.52
CA ARG A 120 12.46 1.47 -3.44
C ARG A 120 11.88 1.09 -2.09
N PHE A 121 10.56 1.14 -1.93
CA PHE A 121 9.87 0.74 -0.72
C PHE A 121 10.27 -0.68 -0.29
N ALA A 122 10.30 -1.63 -1.22
CA ALA A 122 10.69 -2.99 -0.90
C ALA A 122 12.16 -3.10 -0.44
N ALA A 123 13.08 -2.37 -1.08
CA ALA A 123 14.47 -2.30 -0.65
C ALA A 123 14.63 -1.67 0.76
N GLU A 124 13.77 -0.70 1.11
CA GLU A 124 13.74 -0.08 2.44
C GLU A 124 13.30 -1.07 3.54
N LEU A 125 12.63 -2.17 3.17
CA LEU A 125 12.20 -3.23 4.10
C LEU A 125 13.22 -4.36 4.26
N GLU A 126 14.21 -4.49 3.37
CA GLU A 126 15.22 -5.58 3.45
C GLU A 126 15.96 -5.65 4.79
N PRO A 127 16.41 -4.52 5.40
CA PRO A 127 17.06 -4.56 6.71
C PRO A 127 16.17 -5.10 7.83
N TRP A 128 14.86 -5.11 7.62
CA TRP A 128 13.85 -5.59 8.56
C TRP A 128 13.49 -7.06 8.35
N GLY A 129 14.21 -7.76 7.45
CA GLY A 129 14.00 -9.18 7.18
C GLY A 129 12.88 -9.47 6.17
N VAL A 130 12.36 -8.44 5.48
CA VAL A 130 11.41 -8.63 4.39
C VAL A 130 12.19 -8.92 3.10
N PRO A 131 11.99 -10.09 2.45
CA PRO A 131 12.73 -10.43 1.23
C PRO A 131 12.41 -9.48 0.08
N SER A 132 13.42 -9.18 -0.74
CA SER A 132 13.26 -8.39 -1.96
C SER A 132 12.29 -9.10 -2.92
N PRO A 133 11.32 -8.37 -3.50
CA PRO A 133 10.44 -8.92 -4.52
C PRO A 133 11.20 -9.16 -5.83
N GLU A 134 10.68 -10.09 -6.63
CA GLU A 134 11.19 -10.39 -7.98
C GLU A 134 10.25 -9.87 -9.08
N ARG A 135 9.01 -9.55 -8.70
CA ARG A 135 7.96 -9.09 -9.63
C ARG A 135 7.07 -8.03 -8.99
N LEU A 136 6.50 -7.20 -9.87
CA LEU A 136 5.52 -6.20 -9.51
C LEU A 136 4.16 -6.58 -10.10
N VAL A 137 3.11 -6.57 -9.29
CA VAL A 137 1.75 -6.89 -9.72
C VAL A 137 0.87 -5.65 -9.62
N TRP A 138 0.24 -5.27 -10.73
CA TRP A 138 -0.82 -4.27 -10.72
C TRP A 138 -2.18 -4.91 -10.48
N ARG A 139 -2.94 -4.38 -9.53
CA ARG A 139 -4.34 -4.71 -9.26
C ARG A 139 -5.24 -3.52 -9.58
N VAL A 140 -6.35 -3.79 -10.25
CA VAL A 140 -7.42 -2.80 -10.48
C VAL A 140 -8.76 -3.31 -9.94
N GLY A 141 -9.37 -2.51 -9.08
CA GLY A 141 -10.68 -2.82 -8.50
C GLY A 141 -10.65 -3.77 -7.29
N GLY A 142 -11.81 -3.96 -6.66
CA GLY A 142 -11.90 -4.54 -5.32
C GLY A 142 -11.53 -3.53 -4.22
N ARG A 143 -11.73 -3.93 -2.96
CA ARG A 143 -11.32 -3.14 -1.79
C ARG A 143 -9.84 -3.39 -1.48
N VAL A 144 -9.20 -2.41 -0.85
CA VAL A 144 -7.85 -2.53 -0.28
C VAL A 144 -8.04 -2.33 1.22
N TYR A 145 -7.74 -3.34 2.03
CA TYR A 145 -7.91 -3.26 3.49
C TYR A 145 -6.62 -2.86 4.20
N GLU A 146 -5.45 -3.23 3.67
CA GLU A 146 -4.15 -3.02 4.33
C GLU A 146 -3.10 -2.44 3.35
N ALA A 147 -3.35 -1.25 2.81
CA ALA A 147 -2.35 -0.56 2.02
C ALA A 147 -1.22 -0.02 2.91
N GLY A 148 -0.09 -0.70 2.99
CA GLY A 148 1.04 -0.17 3.75
C GLY A 148 2.20 -1.13 4.00
N VAL A 149 3.00 -0.79 5.01
CA VAL A 149 4.06 -1.67 5.54
C VAL A 149 3.44 -3.02 5.95
N PRO A 150 4.11 -4.16 5.67
CA PRO A 150 3.61 -5.48 6.06
C PRO A 150 3.16 -5.52 7.52
N HIS A 151 2.00 -6.14 7.78
CA HIS A 151 1.25 -6.02 9.03
C HIS A 151 2.12 -6.21 10.27
N ASP A 152 2.87 -7.31 10.35
CA ASP A 152 3.70 -7.65 11.52
C ASP A 152 4.78 -6.60 11.79
N LEU A 153 5.42 -6.09 10.73
CA LEU A 153 6.44 -5.05 10.84
C LEU A 153 5.83 -3.69 11.18
N ALA A 154 4.71 -3.34 10.54
CA ALA A 154 3.98 -2.11 10.83
C ALA A 154 3.54 -2.07 12.29
N PHE A 155 3.04 -3.20 12.79
CA PHE A 155 2.65 -3.38 14.17
C PHE A 155 3.86 -3.26 15.12
N ALA A 156 4.96 -3.96 14.86
CA ALA A 156 6.16 -3.87 15.71
C ALA A 156 6.75 -2.44 15.75
N LEU A 157 6.83 -1.75 14.62
CA LEU A 157 7.25 -0.35 14.52
C LEU A 157 6.30 0.59 15.29
N ARG A 158 4.99 0.33 15.22
CA ARG A 158 4.01 1.09 16.00
C ARG A 158 4.25 0.92 17.49
N GLU A 159 4.45 -0.30 17.95
CA GLU A 159 4.71 -0.57 19.37
C GLU A 159 6.02 0.10 19.85
N LEU A 160 7.05 0.13 18.99
CA LEU A 160 8.27 0.91 19.26
C LEU A 160 7.96 2.39 19.50
N PHE A 161 7.30 3.04 18.55
CA PHE A 161 7.09 4.49 18.62
C PHE A 161 6.06 4.92 19.67
N THR A 162 5.10 4.05 20.00
CA THR A 162 3.92 4.44 20.80
C THR A 162 3.91 3.88 22.21
N ARG A 163 4.67 2.81 22.48
CA ARG A 163 4.77 2.21 23.81
C ARG A 163 6.20 2.16 24.32
N HIS A 164 7.14 1.65 23.53
CA HIS A 164 8.52 1.52 23.97
C HIS A 164 9.20 2.87 24.20
N TRP A 165 9.04 3.81 23.27
CA TRP A 165 9.56 5.19 23.36
C TRP A 165 8.47 6.24 23.61
N ALA A 166 7.43 5.87 24.36
CA ALA A 166 6.28 6.74 24.57
C ALA A 166 6.68 8.09 25.21
N GLU A 167 7.66 8.09 26.10
CA GLU A 167 8.15 9.28 26.78
C GLU A 167 9.08 10.11 25.87
N GLU A 168 10.04 9.47 25.20
CA GLU A 168 11.02 10.13 24.32
C GLU A 168 10.37 10.73 23.08
N LEU A 169 9.32 10.09 22.56
CA LEU A 169 8.58 10.55 21.39
C LEU A 169 7.28 11.27 21.78
N ALA A 170 7.13 11.70 23.03
CA ALA A 170 5.94 12.46 23.44
C ALA A 170 5.68 13.64 22.49
N GLY A 171 4.46 13.71 21.94
CA GLY A 171 4.06 14.77 21.00
C GLY A 171 4.59 14.61 19.56
N PHE A 172 5.17 13.47 19.16
CA PHE A 172 5.63 13.28 17.77
C PHE A 172 4.51 13.42 16.73
N ARG A 173 3.25 13.26 17.18
CA ARG A 173 2.03 13.39 16.37
C ARG A 173 1.51 14.81 16.26
N ASP A 174 2.08 15.75 17.02
CA ASP A 174 1.60 17.11 17.08
C ASP A 174 1.74 17.78 15.70
N GLY A 175 0.62 18.30 15.18
CA GLY A 175 0.58 18.96 13.87
C GLY A 175 0.43 18.04 12.66
N ILE A 176 0.22 16.72 12.83
CA ILE A 176 -0.20 15.84 11.73
C ILE A 176 -1.68 16.12 11.42
N GLY A 177 -1.92 17.07 10.53
CA GLY A 177 -3.26 17.37 10.00
C GLY A 177 -3.64 16.40 8.88
N VAL A 178 -4.36 15.33 9.21
CA VAL A 178 -5.03 14.46 8.22
C VAL A 178 -6.54 14.63 8.38
N ALA A 179 -7.29 14.68 7.28
CA ALA A 179 -8.74 14.57 7.35
C ALA A 179 -9.10 13.24 8.01
N LEU A 180 -9.65 13.33 9.22
CA LEU A 180 -10.12 12.18 9.98
C LEU A 180 -11.13 11.37 9.16
N PRO A 181 -11.21 10.05 9.37
CA PRO A 181 -12.17 9.19 8.67
C PRO A 181 -13.64 9.50 8.99
N TRP A 182 -13.91 10.34 9.99
CA TRP A 182 -15.26 10.64 10.50
C TRP A 182 -15.90 11.85 9.80
N GLY A 183 -16.00 11.79 8.47
CA GLY A 183 -16.58 12.87 7.69
C GLY A 183 -16.68 12.59 6.20
N THR A 184 -17.73 11.86 5.81
CA THR A 184 -18.33 11.82 4.44
C THR A 184 -17.38 11.66 3.24
N LYS A 185 -16.37 10.78 3.32
CA LYS A 185 -15.58 10.44 2.12
C LYS A 185 -15.27 8.95 2.04
N ASP A 186 -15.59 8.36 0.88
CA ASP A 186 -15.10 7.04 0.44
C ASP A 186 -13.56 7.06 0.38
N SER A 187 -12.87 6.96 1.52
CA SER A 187 -11.46 6.61 1.51
C SER A 187 -11.36 5.12 1.24
N CYS A 188 -10.73 4.76 0.13
CA CYS A 188 -10.38 3.38 -0.19
C CYS A 188 -9.24 2.85 0.70
N TYR A 189 -8.70 3.69 1.60
CA TYR A 189 -7.65 3.33 2.55
C TYR A 189 -7.99 3.91 3.92
N SER A 190 -8.43 3.06 4.84
CA SER A 190 -8.73 3.41 6.23
C SER A 190 -7.46 3.82 7.01
N GLU A 191 -6.30 3.27 6.65
CA GLU A 191 -5.06 3.39 7.42
C GLU A 191 -4.16 4.58 7.02
N ALA A 192 -4.60 5.47 6.12
CA ALA A 192 -3.73 6.54 5.61
C ALA A 192 -3.20 7.48 6.70
N HIS A 193 -4.04 7.81 7.67
CA HIS A 193 -3.67 8.59 8.83
C HIS A 193 -2.58 7.90 9.67
N ARG A 194 -2.71 6.58 9.86
CA ARG A 194 -1.80 5.78 10.66
C ARG A 194 -0.42 5.67 10.03
N GLN A 195 -0.35 5.50 8.72
CA GLN A 195 0.93 5.47 7.99
C GLN A 195 1.65 6.82 8.07
N ALA A 196 0.92 7.94 8.03
CA ALA A 196 1.49 9.27 8.24
C ALA A 196 2.01 9.48 9.68
N GLU A 197 1.30 8.98 10.69
CA GLU A 197 1.79 8.95 12.07
C GLU A 197 3.08 8.14 12.18
N MET A 198 3.14 6.94 11.59
CA MET A 198 4.33 6.10 11.67
C MET A 198 5.53 6.74 10.97
N HIS A 199 5.32 7.44 9.85
CA HIS A 199 6.36 8.27 9.24
C HIS A 199 6.88 9.32 10.22
N ALA A 200 6.00 10.07 10.90
CA ALA A 200 6.41 11.10 11.84
C ALA A 200 7.15 10.53 13.06
N GLY A 201 6.71 9.37 13.56
CA GLY A 201 7.40 8.63 14.62
C GLY A 201 8.82 8.24 14.21
N TRP A 202 8.99 7.75 12.98
CA TRP A 202 10.30 7.44 12.41
C TRP A 202 11.20 8.68 12.33
N GLU A 203 10.70 9.78 11.77
CA GLU A 203 11.46 11.03 11.67
C GLU A 203 11.86 11.57 13.05
N ALA A 204 10.98 11.45 14.04
CA ALA A 204 11.29 11.83 15.41
C ALA A 204 12.38 10.94 16.03
N ALA A 205 12.28 9.62 15.87
CA ALA A 205 13.28 8.67 16.33
C ALA A 205 14.65 8.92 15.68
N ALA A 206 14.69 9.16 14.37
CA ALA A 206 15.90 9.50 13.63
C ALA A 206 16.55 10.80 14.13
N ARG A 207 15.76 11.86 14.34
CA ARG A 207 16.26 13.15 14.88
C ARG A 207 16.85 13.03 16.28
N LEU A 208 16.28 12.16 17.12
CA LEU A 208 16.78 11.90 18.48
C LEU A 208 17.95 10.91 18.50
N GLY A 209 18.35 10.36 17.35
CA GLY A 209 19.44 9.38 17.26
C GLY A 209 19.09 8.04 17.93
N LEU A 210 17.80 7.70 18.00
CA LEU A 210 17.36 6.43 18.57
C LEU A 210 17.83 5.26 17.69
N ARG A 211 18.11 4.14 18.35
CA ARG A 211 18.53 2.90 17.72
C ARG A 211 17.43 1.85 17.85
N VAL A 212 17.27 1.02 16.83
CA VAL A 212 16.39 -0.14 16.88
C VAL A 212 16.87 -1.05 18.02
N PRO A 213 16.02 -1.37 19.00
CA PRO A 213 16.39 -2.35 20.02
C PRO A 213 16.50 -3.74 19.38
N ASP A 214 17.31 -4.62 19.94
CA ASP A 214 17.40 -6.00 19.43
C ASP A 214 16.05 -6.73 19.58
N GLU A 215 15.32 -6.42 20.65
CA GLU A 215 14.03 -7.01 20.98
C GLU A 215 13.18 -6.04 21.81
N ILE A 216 11.86 -6.10 21.64
CA ILE A 216 10.88 -5.51 22.57
C ILE A 216 9.87 -6.55 23.03
N THR A 217 9.19 -6.25 24.14
CA THR A 217 8.04 -7.04 24.59
C THR A 217 6.75 -6.42 24.07
N VAL A 218 6.00 -7.17 23.26
CA VAL A 218 4.64 -6.80 22.82
C VAL A 218 3.64 -7.81 23.36
N PHE A 219 2.66 -7.34 24.13
CA PHE A 219 1.65 -8.19 24.78
C PHE A 219 2.23 -9.41 25.52
N GLY A 220 3.35 -9.20 26.22
CA GLY A 220 4.04 -10.25 26.99
C GLY A 220 4.86 -11.22 26.14
N ARG A 221 4.98 -11.00 24.83
CA ARG A 221 5.81 -11.80 23.91
C ARG A 221 7.02 -11.02 23.41
N PRO A 222 8.20 -11.64 23.35
CA PRO A 222 9.37 -11.03 22.73
C PRO A 222 9.18 -10.90 21.21
N VAL A 223 9.53 -9.75 20.66
CA VAL A 223 9.57 -9.45 19.22
C VAL A 223 10.97 -8.94 18.90
N GLY A 224 11.76 -9.76 18.20
CA GLY A 224 13.09 -9.41 17.76
C GLY A 224 13.09 -8.61 16.45
N PHE A 225 14.09 -7.75 16.26
CA PHE A 225 14.26 -6.98 15.03
C PHE A 225 15.52 -7.42 14.27
N ALA A 226 15.37 -7.73 12.99
CA ALA A 226 16.51 -8.01 12.11
C ALA A 226 17.49 -6.82 12.04
N ALA A 227 16.96 -5.60 12.15
CA ALA A 227 17.73 -4.35 12.18
C ALA A 227 18.26 -3.96 13.58
N GLY A 228 18.29 -4.90 14.55
CA GLY A 228 18.74 -4.66 15.91
C GLY A 228 20.07 -3.89 16.00
N GLY A 229 20.10 -2.85 16.84
CA GLY A 229 21.24 -1.96 17.05
C GLY A 229 21.45 -0.88 15.99
N ALA A 230 20.78 -0.94 14.82
CA ALA A 230 20.90 0.07 13.78
C ALA A 230 20.27 1.41 14.19
N SER A 231 20.82 2.53 13.70
CA SER A 231 20.26 3.86 13.93
C SER A 231 19.05 4.09 13.02
N PHE A 232 17.98 4.70 13.55
CA PHE A 232 16.86 5.16 12.71
C PHE A 232 17.28 6.22 11.68
N GLY A 233 18.36 6.96 11.95
CA GLY A 233 18.93 7.90 10.99
C GLY A 233 19.71 7.24 9.85
N ASP A 234 20.17 6.00 10.04
CA ASP A 234 20.92 5.24 9.03
C ASP A 234 20.01 4.30 8.23
N LEU A 235 18.83 3.98 8.75
CA LEU A 235 17.81 3.17 8.08
C LEU A 235 16.90 4.04 7.22
N ALA A 236 16.58 3.56 6.03
CA ALA A 236 15.63 4.23 5.16
C ALA A 236 14.19 4.07 5.69
N ASN A 237 13.43 5.16 5.68
CA ASN A 237 12.06 5.23 6.19
C ASN A 237 11.05 4.71 5.14
N PRO A 238 10.49 3.50 5.28
CA PRO A 238 9.60 2.91 4.27
C PRO A 238 8.31 3.71 4.11
N TYR A 239 7.86 4.40 5.16
CA TYR A 239 6.67 5.24 5.09
C TYR A 239 6.84 6.43 4.14
N ALA A 240 8.08 6.88 3.89
CA ALA A 240 8.34 7.95 2.91
C ALA A 240 7.94 7.52 1.49
N SER A 241 8.43 6.36 1.03
CA SER A 241 8.11 5.82 -0.30
C SER A 241 6.62 5.46 -0.40
N LEU A 242 6.04 4.87 0.64
CA LEU A 242 4.60 4.56 0.69
C LEU A 242 3.73 5.81 0.47
N LEU A 243 4.01 6.89 1.20
CA LEU A 243 3.27 8.14 1.09
C LEU A 243 3.48 8.82 -0.27
N GLU A 244 4.65 8.66 -0.89
CA GLU A 244 4.88 9.13 -2.27
C GLU A 244 4.09 8.34 -3.31
N ILE A 245 3.93 7.01 -3.16
CA ILE A 245 3.08 6.19 -4.03
C ILE A 245 1.64 6.75 -4.04
N TRP A 246 1.13 7.09 -2.85
CA TRP A 246 -0.19 7.70 -2.69
C TRP A 246 -0.31 9.07 -3.33
N ARG A 247 0.75 9.88 -3.28
CA ARG A 247 0.77 11.20 -3.92
C ARG A 247 0.73 11.13 -5.44
N VAL A 248 1.27 10.07 -6.03
CA VAL A 248 1.25 9.91 -7.50
C VAL A 248 -0.03 9.28 -8.05
N GLY A 249 -0.99 8.91 -7.19
CA GLY A 249 -2.29 8.41 -7.65
C GLY A 249 -2.52 6.92 -7.46
N PHE A 250 -1.63 6.21 -6.77
CA PHE A 250 -1.70 4.75 -6.61
C PHE A 250 -1.58 4.34 -5.15
N ALA A 251 -1.74 3.07 -4.83
CA ALA A 251 -1.36 2.55 -3.52
C ALA A 251 -0.51 1.32 -3.61
N LEU A 252 0.22 1.07 -2.53
CA LEU A 252 0.75 -0.24 -2.23
C LEU A 252 -0.40 -1.11 -1.73
N ASP A 253 -0.51 -2.33 -2.25
CA ASP A 253 -1.50 -3.32 -1.82
C ASP A 253 -0.88 -4.31 -0.85
N ASP A 254 0.29 -4.87 -1.18
CA ASP A 254 1.01 -5.84 -0.33
C ASP A 254 2.48 -5.98 -0.77
N VAL A 255 3.34 -6.45 0.14
CA VAL A 255 4.71 -6.94 -0.16
C VAL A 255 4.88 -8.31 0.49
N ALA A 256 4.70 -9.37 -0.29
CA ALA A 256 4.74 -10.74 0.19
C ALA A 256 5.12 -11.71 -0.95
N GLU A 257 5.64 -12.89 -0.58
CA GLU A 257 5.88 -14.00 -1.51
C GLU A 257 6.67 -13.60 -2.79
N GLY A 258 7.66 -12.73 -2.65
CA GLY A 258 8.47 -12.23 -3.76
C GLY A 258 7.74 -11.26 -4.70
N VAL A 259 6.63 -10.67 -4.26
CA VAL A 259 5.79 -9.73 -5.00
C VAL A 259 5.71 -8.41 -4.26
N VAL A 260 5.82 -7.31 -5.00
CA VAL A 260 5.27 -6.01 -4.58
C VAL A 260 4.01 -5.74 -5.40
N SER A 261 2.87 -5.60 -4.72
CA SER A 261 1.58 -5.37 -5.36
C SER A 261 1.22 -3.89 -5.26
N LEU A 262 0.87 -3.29 -6.40
CA LEU A 262 0.33 -1.94 -6.49
C LEU A 262 -1.15 -2.00 -6.85
N TYR A 263 -1.91 -1.05 -6.32
CA TYR A 263 -3.32 -0.88 -6.59
C TYR A 263 -3.59 0.43 -7.33
N ALA A 264 -4.44 0.35 -8.35
CA ALA A 264 -5.07 1.50 -8.95
C ALA A 264 -6.60 1.45 -8.80
N ARG A 265 -7.19 2.60 -8.52
CA ARG A 265 -8.64 2.73 -8.46
C ARG A 265 -9.22 2.58 -9.86
N PRO A 266 -10.31 1.81 -10.03
CA PRO A 266 -11.03 1.81 -11.30
C PRO A 266 -11.57 3.22 -11.58
N PRO A 267 -11.57 3.65 -12.85
CA PRO A 267 -12.13 4.95 -13.25
C PRO A 267 -13.63 5.00 -12.92
N ARG A 268 -14.09 6.17 -12.44
CA ARG A 268 -15.51 6.51 -12.39
C ARG A 268 -16.10 6.75 -13.78
#